data_AF-A0A836RX68-F1
#
_entry.id   AF-A0A836RX68-F1
#
_cell.length_a   1.000
_cell.length_b   1.000
_cell.length_c   1.000
_cell.angle_alpha   90.00
_cell.angle_beta   90.00
_cell.angle_gamma   90.00
#
_symmetry.space_group_name_H-M   'P 1'
#
loop_
_entity.id
_entity.type
_entity.pdbx_description
1 polymer ?
#
loop_
_entity_poly.entity_id
_entity_poly.type
_entity_poly.pdbx_seq_one_letter_code
_entity_poly.pdbx_strand_id
1 'polypeptide(L)' 'MGVKTIRDLLYLFPHRYNDFSSLKTINQLEYGDEVTIIGAVWQTKARETRKGGIIVTSIISDGTGTIQATWFNQP' A
#
# COMPACT_ATOMS: atom_id res chain seq x y z
N MET A 1 14.65 -13.87 -14.78
CA MET A 1 16.09 -13.91 -15.11
C MET A 1 16.26 -13.35 -16.50
N GLY A 2 16.75 -12.12 -16.66
CA GLY A 2 16.83 -11.52 -17.99
C GLY A 2 17.17 -10.05 -17.98
N VAL A 3 18.33 -9.69 -17.44
CA VAL A 3 19.00 -8.40 -17.73
C VAL A 3 20.49 -8.72 -17.76
N LYS A 4 21.14 -8.59 -18.91
CA LYS A 4 22.58 -8.91 -19.07
C LYS A 4 23.44 -7.70 -19.43
N THR A 5 22.84 -6.55 -19.76
CA THR A 5 23.61 -5.33 -20.06
C THR A 5 22.96 -4.08 -19.49
N ILE A 6 23.76 -3.03 -19.26
CA ILE A 6 23.31 -1.71 -18.76
C ILE A 6 22.26 -1.08 -19.69
N ARG A 7 22.32 -1.41 -20.99
CA ARG A 7 21.33 -0.96 -21.99
C ARG A 7 19.94 -1.52 -21.71
N ASP A 8 19.82 -2.78 -21.27
CA ASP A 8 18.52 -3.40 -20.97
C ASP A 8 17.83 -2.75 -19.75
N LEU A 9 18.62 -2.21 -18.82
CA LEU A 9 18.13 -1.41 -17.68
C LEU A 9 17.52 -0.07 -18.12
N LEU A 10 18.05 0.55 -19.17
CA LEU A 10 17.56 1.83 -19.70
C LEU A 10 16.25 1.70 -20.49
N TYR A 11 15.86 0.49 -20.91
CA TYR A 11 14.61 0.22 -21.62
C TYR A 11 13.58 -0.56 -20.78
N LEU A 12 13.84 -0.75 -19.49
CA LEU A 12 12.87 -1.32 -18.56
C LEU A 12 11.89 -0.23 -18.13
N PHE A 13 11.03 0.20 -19.05
CA PHE A 13 9.99 1.15 -18.73
C PHE A 13 9.04 0.54 -17.69
N PRO A 14 8.74 1.24 -16.58
CA PRO A 14 7.77 0.75 -15.62
C PRO A 14 6.42 0.60 -16.32
N HIS A 15 5.86 -0.62 -16.30
CA HIS A 15 4.55 -0.93 -16.88
C HIS A 15 3.40 -0.14 -16.21
N ARG A 16 3.68 0.49 -15.05
CA ARG A 16 2.75 1.39 -14.38
C ARG A 16 3.52 2.60 -13.85
N TYR A 17 3.30 3.75 -14.44
CA TYR A 17 3.57 5.03 -13.79
C TYR A 17 2.55 5.14 -12.65
N ASN A 18 2.95 4.76 -11.44
CA ASN A 18 2.17 5.13 -10.26
C ASN A 18 2.43 6.63 -10.07
N ASP A 19 1.45 7.44 -10.44
CA ASP A 19 1.51 8.88 -10.27
C ASP A 19 1.41 9.19 -8.77
N PHE A 20 2.57 9.37 -8.12
CA PHE A 20 2.66 9.81 -6.72
C PHE A 20 2.45 11.32 -6.57
N SER A 21 2.00 12.04 -7.61
CA SER A 21 1.80 13.49 -7.53
C SER A 21 0.68 13.89 -6.56
N SER A 22 -0.26 12.99 -6.26
CA SER A 22 -1.36 13.23 -5.33
C SER A 22 -1.16 12.55 -3.97
N LEU A 23 0.00 12.77 -3.34
CA LEU A 23 0.20 12.41 -1.94
C LEU A 23 -0.76 13.24 -1.07
N LYS A 24 -1.92 12.67 -0.75
CA LYS A 24 -2.85 13.23 0.23
C LYS A 24 -2.48 12.75 1.63
N THR A 25 -2.51 13.65 2.60
CA THR A 25 -2.40 13.29 4.01
C THR A 25 -3.69 12.65 4.50
N ILE A 26 -3.62 11.82 5.55
CA ILE A 26 -4.75 11.04 6.08
C ILE A 26 -5.92 11.95 6.46
N ASN A 27 -5.64 13.14 6.99
CA ASN A 27 -6.66 14.11 7.39
C ASN A 27 -7.41 14.79 6.21
N GLN A 28 -6.95 14.61 4.97
CA GLN A 28 -7.56 15.15 3.75
C GLN A 28 -8.25 14.08 2.91
N LEU A 29 -8.35 12.86 3.43
CA LEU A 29 -8.99 11.75 2.73
C LEU A 29 -10.50 11.88 2.81
N GLU A 30 -11.15 11.71 1.66
CA GLU A 30 -12.59 11.56 1.56
C GLU A 30 -12.95 10.09 1.35
N TYR A 31 -14.13 9.70 1.83
CA TYR A 31 -14.62 8.34 1.67
C TYR A 31 -14.83 8.03 0.19
N GLY A 32 -14.22 6.95 -0.29
CA GLY A 32 -14.36 6.49 -1.68
C GLY A 32 -13.21 6.88 -2.60
N ASP A 33 -12.27 7.71 -2.15
CA ASP A 33 -11.08 8.04 -2.93
C ASP A 33 -10.07 6.87 -2.97
N GLU A 34 -9.56 6.55 -4.15
CA GLU A 34 -8.35 5.73 -4.30
C GLU A 34 -7.12 6.63 -4.19
N VAL A 35 -6.39 6.50 -3.09
CA VAL A 35 -5.26 7.38 -2.75
C VAL A 35 -4.00 6.59 -2.44
N THR A 36 -2.86 7.26 -2.58
CA THR A 36 -1.58 6.78 -2.05
C THR A 36 -1.18 7.63 -0.85
N ILE A 37 -0.94 6.99 0.28
CA ILE A 37 -0.48 7.63 1.52
C ILE A 37 0.90 7.09 1.91
N ILE A 38 1.70 7.93 2.57
CA ILE A 38 2.96 7.53 3.19
C ILE A 38 2.82 7.75 4.69
N GLY A 39 3.05 6.70 5.47
CA GLY A 39 2.97 6.76 6.92
C GLY A 39 3.72 5.62 7.61
N ALA A 40 3.96 5.77 8.90
CA ALA A 40 4.52 4.74 9.75
C ALA A 40 3.45 3.72 10.14
N VAL A 41 3.78 2.43 10.07
CA VAL A 41 2.93 1.36 10.58
C VAL A 41 3.08 1.31 12.11
N TRP A 42 2.00 1.54 12.82
CA TRP A 42 1.98 1.51 14.29
C TRP A 42 1.70 0.13 14.84
N GLN A 43 0.79 -0.61 14.21
CA GLN A 43 0.41 -1.93 14.67
C GLN A 43 -0.10 -2.75 13.50
N THR A 44 0.33 -4.01 13.44
CA THR A 44 -0.22 -5.02 12.52
C THR A 44 -0.81 -6.17 13.32
N LYS A 45 -1.99 -6.63 12.93
CA LYS A 45 -2.66 -7.80 13.51
C LYS A 45 -3.10 -8.71 12.37
N ALA A 46 -2.84 -10.00 12.54
CA ALA A 46 -3.46 -11.03 11.72
C ALA A 46 -4.48 -11.77 12.58
N ARG A 47 -5.67 -12.02 12.05
CA ARG A 47 -6.67 -12.88 12.69
C ARG A 47 -7.27 -13.84 11.68
N GLU A 48 -7.56 -15.04 12.15
CA GLU A 48 -8.33 -16.01 11.39
C GLU A 48 -9.83 -15.71 11.54
N THR A 49 -10.57 -15.80 10.45
CA THR A 49 -12.02 -15.70 10.44
C THR A 49 -12.64 -17.04 10.80
N ARG A 50 -13.90 -17.03 11.25
CA ARG A 50 -14.67 -18.26 11.55
C ARG A 50 -14.76 -19.25 10.38
N LYS A 51 -14.48 -18.81 9.15
CA LYS A 51 -14.52 -19.62 7.92
C LYS A 51 -13.11 -19.99 7.40
N GLY A 52 -12.04 -19.78 8.19
CA GLY A 52 -10.67 -20.15 7.83
C GLY A 52 -9.92 -19.15 6.94
N GLY A 53 -10.52 -18.01 6.59
CA GLY A 53 -9.82 -16.93 5.87
C GLY A 53 -8.97 -16.08 6.82
N ILE A 54 -7.81 -15.58 6.36
CA ILE A 54 -6.94 -14.69 7.13
C ILE A 54 -7.32 -13.23 6.85
N ILE A 55 -7.49 -12.42 7.89
CA ILE A 55 -7.61 -10.96 7.78
C ILE A 55 -6.39 -10.34 8.45
N VAL A 56 -5.66 -9.54 7.68
CA VAL A 56 -4.58 -8.70 8.19
C VAL A 56 -5.10 -7.29 8.31
N THR A 57 -4.97 -6.68 9.47
CA THR A 57 -5.22 -5.25 9.67
C THR A 57 -3.93 -4.57 10.08
N SER A 58 -3.67 -3.38 9.55
CA SER A 58 -2.59 -2.52 10.02
C SER A 58 -3.07 -1.10 10.26
N ILE A 59 -2.67 -0.53 11.39
CA ILE A 59 -2.86 0.87 11.71
C ILE A 59 -1.65 1.64 11.19
N ILE A 60 -1.92 2.62 10.33
CA ILE A 60 -0.91 3.47 9.69
C ILE A 60 -1.16 4.90 10.14
N SER A 61 -0.09 5.63 10.46
CA SER A 61 -0.14 7.06 10.79
C SER A 61 0.88 7.84 9.99
N ASP A 62 0.47 8.99 9.47
CA ASP A 62 1.34 9.93 8.73
C ASP A 62 1.70 11.17 9.57
N GLY A 63 1.37 11.17 10.87
CA GLY A 63 1.53 12.33 11.75
C GLY A 63 0.37 13.34 11.71
N THR A 64 -0.49 13.28 10.69
CA THR A 64 -1.70 14.12 10.60
C THR A 64 -2.97 13.36 11.01
N GLY A 65 -2.95 12.04 10.90
CA GLY A 65 -4.04 11.17 11.29
C GLY A 65 -3.64 9.71 11.42
N THR A 66 -4.64 8.86 11.63
CA THR A 66 -4.49 7.40 11.66
C THR A 66 -5.54 6.75 10.76
N ILE A 67 -5.15 5.71 10.04
CA ILE A 67 -6.04 4.92 9.18
C ILE A 67 -5.79 3.43 9.38
N GLN A 68 -6.84 2.61 9.23
CA GLN A 68 -6.73 1.16 9.24
C GLN A 68 -6.74 0.61 7.83
N ALA A 69 -5.61 0.05 7.38
CA ALA A 69 -5.55 -0.79 6.21
C ALA A 69 -6.00 -2.21 6.56
N THR A 70 -6.89 -2.80 5.75
CA THR A 70 -7.40 -4.16 5.96
C THR A 70 -7.22 -4.96 4.67
N TRP A 71 -6.54 -6.10 4.78
CA TRP A 71 -6.36 -7.05 3.70
C TRP A 71 -7.11 -8.33 4.02
N PHE A 72 -7.87 -8.81 3.04
CA PHE A 72 -8.65 -10.04 3.15
C PHE A 72 -7.97 -11.14 2.34
N ASN A 73 -7.70 -12.27 2.98
CA ASN A 73 -7.17 -13.49 2.38
C ASN A 73 -5.93 -13.26 1.50
N GLN A 74 -5.02 -12.38 1.93
CA GLN A 74 -3.75 -12.21 1.25
C GLN A 74 -2.87 -13.44 1.48
N PRO A 75 -2.42 -14.14 0.42
CA PRO A 75 -1.39 -15.17 0.51
C PRO A 75 0.00 -14.58 0.80
#